data_AF-A0A4Y2IE33-F1
#
_entry.id   AF-A0A4Y2IE33-F1
#
_cell.length_a   1.000
_cell.length_b   1.000
_cell.length_c   1.000
_cell.angle_alpha   90.00
_cell.angle_beta   90.00
_cell.angle_gamma   90.00
#
_symmetry.space_group_name_H-M   'P 1'
#
loop_
_entity.id
_entity.type
_entity.pdbx_description
1 polymer ?
#
loop_
_entity_poly.entity_id
_entity_poly.type
_entity_poly.pdbx_seq_one_letter_code
_entity_poly.pdbx_strand_id
1 'polypeptide(L)'
;MNSSFAPITSHLRLHFDKRNEKSSPKQLWQLQYISEFSTNIQHILGKDNVVADALSRIEAVATIDYDTIAEKQSHDEELQQLMQIILP
;
A
#
# COMPACT_ATOMS: atom_id res chain seq x y z
N MET A 1 -0.95 -26.62 -6.76
CA MET A 1 -0.37 -25.83 -5.64
C MET A 1 -1.34 -24.71 -5.39
N ASN A 2 -2.29 -24.94 -4.49
CA ASN A 2 -3.39 -24.03 -4.26
C ASN A 2 -2.94 -23.20 -3.06
N SER A 3 -2.08 -22.22 -3.30
CA SER A 3 -1.61 -21.34 -2.22
C SER A 3 -2.81 -20.55 -1.73
N SER A 4 -3.36 -20.97 -0.59
CA SER A 4 -4.44 -20.25 0.08
C SER A 4 -3.86 -18.91 0.54
N PHE A 5 -4.28 -17.84 -0.13
CA PHE A 5 -3.90 -16.48 0.22
C PHE A 5 -4.78 -15.99 1.36
N ALA A 6 -4.16 -15.69 2.51
CA ALA A 6 -4.83 -15.16 3.70
C ALA A 6 -4.28 -13.76 3.99
N PRO A 7 -5.04 -12.68 3.74
CA PRO A 7 -4.62 -11.34 4.10
C PRO A 7 -4.41 -11.23 5.62
N ILE A 8 -3.34 -10.55 6.03
CA ILE A 8 -3.03 -10.32 7.44
C ILE A 8 -3.25 -8.84 7.77
N THR A 9 -3.86 -8.56 8.92
CA THR A 9 -4.10 -7.20 9.38
C THR A 9 -3.97 -7.05 10.89
N SER A 10 -3.50 -5.89 11.34
CA SER A 10 -3.58 -5.46 12.75
C SER A 10 -4.85 -4.68 13.07
N HIS A 11 -5.69 -4.41 12.07
CA HIS A 11 -6.93 -3.66 12.25
C HIS A 11 -8.10 -4.61 12.47
N LEU A 12 -8.49 -4.74 13.73
CA LEU A 12 -9.64 -5.52 14.20
C LEU A 12 -10.98 -5.22 13.49
N ARG A 13 -11.10 -4.12 12.74
CA ARG A 13 -12.32 -3.69 12.01
C ARG A 13 -12.42 -4.30 10.60
N LEU A 14 -11.34 -4.89 10.08
CA LEU A 14 -11.32 -5.56 8.78
C LEU A 14 -11.63 -7.07 8.88
N HIS A 15 -12.05 -7.54 10.06
CA HIS A 15 -12.45 -8.93 10.26
C HIS A 15 -13.90 -9.15 9.81
N PHE A 16 -14.12 -10.07 8.87
CA PHE A 16 -15.46 -10.36 8.31
C PHE A 16 -16.49 -10.79 9.36
N ASP A 17 -16.06 -11.41 10.46
CA ASP A 17 -16.94 -11.90 11.53
C ASP A 17 -17.55 -10.80 12.41
N LYS A 18 -17.09 -9.56 12.30
CA LYS A 18 -17.66 -8.46 13.09
C LYS A 18 -18.84 -7.85 12.34
N ARG A 19 -20.02 -7.89 12.99
CA ARG A 19 -21.29 -7.35 12.47
C ARG A 19 -21.09 -6.03 11.71
N ASN A 20 -21.33 -6.10 10.41
CA ASN A 20 -21.29 -4.99 9.45
C ASN A 20 -22.32 -3.87 9.72
N GLU A 21 -23.16 -4.01 10.74
CA GLU A 21 -24.22 -3.07 11.12
C GLU A 21 -23.73 -1.65 11.45
N LYS A 22 -22.44 -1.48 11.78
CA LYS A 22 -21.80 -0.18 12.06
C LYS A 22 -20.67 0.19 11.09
N SER A 23 -20.56 -0.52 9.97
CA SER A 23 -19.53 -0.27 8.96
C SER A 23 -19.92 0.91 8.08
N SER A 24 -18.98 1.83 7.82
CA SER A 24 -19.23 2.92 6.88
C SER A 24 -19.31 2.37 5.44
N PRO A 25 -19.95 3.08 4.49
CA PRO A 25 -19.98 2.66 3.09
C PRO A 25 -18.60 2.35 2.50
N LYS A 26 -17.58 3.15 2.88
CA LYS A 26 -16.18 2.93 2.47
C LYS A 26 -15.64 1.59 2.98
N GLN A 27 -15.98 1.20 4.21
CA GLN A 27 -15.53 -0.06 4.79
C GLN A 27 -16.20 -1.27 4.16
N LEU A 28 -17.49 -1.17 3.85
CA LEU A 28 -18.21 -2.22 3.14
C LEU A 28 -17.63 -2.44 1.75
N TRP A 29 -17.32 -1.37 1.01
CA TRP A 29 -16.68 -1.48 -0.29
C TRP A 29 -15.30 -2.12 -0.20
N GLN A 30 -14.47 -1.71 0.76
CA GLN A 30 -13.15 -2.31 0.98
C GLN A 30 -13.25 -3.81 1.31
N LEU A 31 -14.20 -4.20 2.18
CA LEU A 31 -14.43 -5.60 2.52
C LEU A 31 -14.94 -6.39 1.31
N GLN A 32 -15.83 -5.81 0.51
CA GLN A 32 -16.34 -6.45 -0.70
C GLN A 32 -15.21 -6.67 -1.72
N TYR A 33 -14.35 -5.68 -1.93
CA TYR A 33 -13.18 -5.82 -2.80
C TYR A 33 -12.23 -6.92 -2.32
N ILE A 34 -11.90 -6.96 -1.02
CA ILE A 34 -11.02 -8.00 -0.47
C ILE A 34 -11.67 -9.39 -0.58
N SER A 35 -13.00 -9.49 -0.43
CA SER A 35 -13.74 -10.75 -0.51
C SER A 35 -13.67 -11.42 -1.88
N GLU A 36 -13.39 -10.66 -2.95
CA GLU A 36 -13.16 -11.22 -4.29
C GLU A 36 -11.90 -12.09 -4.35
N PHE A 37 -10.92 -11.82 -3.48
CA PHE A 37 -9.63 -12.52 -3.44
C PHE A 37 -9.52 -13.51 -2.29
N SER A 38 -10.05 -13.16 -1.12
CA SER A 38 -10.02 -14.02 0.06
C SER A 38 -11.08 -13.63 1.08
N THR A 39 -11.72 -14.64 1.67
CA THR A 39 -12.65 -14.48 2.78
C THR A 39 -11.99 -14.72 4.15
N ASN A 40 -10.75 -15.23 4.16
CA ASN A 40 -10.03 -15.59 5.38
C ASN A 40 -8.97 -14.54 5.71
N ILE A 41 -9.36 -13.52 6.48
CA ILE A 41 -8.47 -12.46 6.95
C ILE A 41 -7.99 -12.79 8.36
N GLN A 42 -6.68 -12.90 8.54
CA GLN A 42 -6.08 -13.17 9.85
C GLN A 42 -5.74 -11.87 10.57
N HIS A 43 -6.13 -11.78 11.85
CA HIS A 43 -5.74 -10.67 12.70
C HIS A 43 -4.49 -11.02 13.50
N ILE A 44 -3.47 -10.18 13.41
CA ILE A 44 -2.27 -10.23 14.26
C ILE A 44 -2.16 -8.97 15.10
N LEU A 45 -1.49 -9.04 16.25
CA LEU A 45 -1.28 -7.84 17.07
C LEU A 45 -0.39 -6.85 16.31
N GLY A 46 -0.62 -5.54 16.48
CA GLY A 46 0.18 -4.51 15.81
C GLY A 46 1.70 -4.65 16.05
N LYS A 47 2.09 -5.12 17.24
CA LYS A 47 3.49 -5.43 17.58
C LYS A 47 4.12 -6.52 16.70
N ASP A 48 3.31 -7.42 16.15
CA ASP A 48 3.75 -8.53 15.31
C ASP A 48 3.63 -8.16 13.81
N ASN A 49 2.94 -7.05 13.49
CA ASN A 49 2.78 -6.52 12.13
C ASN A 49 3.88 -5.51 11.76
N VAL A 50 5.12 -5.77 12.20
CA VAL A 50 6.25 -4.83 12.09
C VAL A 50 6.55 -4.45 10.65
N VAL A 51 6.49 -5.43 9.73
CA VAL A 51 6.78 -5.20 8.30
C VAL A 51 5.77 -4.24 7.68
N ALA A 52 4.46 -4.50 7.88
CA ALA A 52 3.44 -3.62 7.31
C ALA A 52 3.36 -2.26 8.01
N ASP A 53 3.64 -2.19 9.32
CA ASP A 53 3.75 -0.92 10.05
C ASP A 53 4.92 -0.08 9.53
N ALA A 54 6.09 -0.69 9.31
CA ALA A 54 7.25 -0.02 8.73
C ALA A 54 6.94 0.49 7.31
N LEU A 55 6.33 -0.34 6.46
CA LEU A 55 5.94 0.06 5.09
C LEU A 55 4.88 1.16 5.10
N SER A 56 3.87 1.08 5.98
CA SER A 56 2.83 2.11 6.10
C SER A 56 3.40 3.46 6.55
N ARG A 57 4.55 3.47 7.23
CA ARG A 57 5.22 4.70 7.68
C ARG A 57 6.12 5.31 6.61
N ILE A 58 6.48 4.57 5.55
CA ILE A 58 7.31 5.12 4.46
C ILE A 58 6.60 6.29 3.78
N GLU A 59 5.28 6.20 3.55
CA GLU A 59 4.50 7.32 2.99
C GLU A 59 4.51 8.56 3.90
N ALA A 60 4.61 8.38 5.22
CA ALA A 60 4.70 9.50 6.17
C ALA A 60 6.08 10.15 6.24
N VAL A 61 7.14 9.43 5.85
CA VAL A 61 8.53 9.93 5.84
C VAL A 61 8.88 10.60 4.50
N ALA A 62 8.17 10.26 3.42
CA ALA A 62 8.38 10.80 2.09
C ALA A 62 7.81 12.22 1.95
N THR A 63 8.44 13.21 2.59
CA THR A 63 8.32 14.62 2.16
C THR A 63 9.20 14.79 0.93
N ILE A 64 8.72 14.24 -0.18
CA ILE A 64 9.41 14.35 -1.47
C ILE A 64 9.06 15.73 -2.03
N ASP A 65 10.04 16.61 -2.05
CA ASP A 65 9.93 17.89 -2.75
C ASP A 65 10.16 17.66 -4.24
N TYR A 66 9.06 17.57 -4.98
CA TYR A 66 9.08 17.30 -6.41
C TYR A 66 9.77 18.42 -7.19
N ASP A 67 9.73 19.66 -6.71
CA ASP A 67 10.33 20.81 -7.39
C ASP A 67 11.86 20.71 -7.37
N THR A 68 12.46 20.40 -6.21
CA THR A 68 13.92 20.19 -6.13
C THR A 68 14.39 18.94 -6.86
N ILE A 69 13.56 17.90 -6.96
CA ILE A 69 13.90 16.73 -7.79
C ILE A 69 13.87 17.09 -9.27
N ALA A 70 12.85 17.84 -9.73
CA ALA A 70 12.75 18.27 -11.12
C ALA A 70 13.92 19.18 -11.52
N GLU A 71 14.32 20.11 -10.65
CA GLU A 71 15.50 20.96 -10.88
C GLU A 71 16.80 20.14 -10.97
N LYS A 72 16.99 19.14 -10.11
CA LYS A 72 18.18 18.28 -10.17
C LYS A 72 18.19 17.41 -11.41
N GLN A 73 17.04 16.88 -11.83
CA GLN A 73 16.91 16.07 -13.04
C GLN A 73 17.15 16.89 -14.32
N SER A 74 16.79 18.18 -14.34
CA SER A 74 17.03 19.01 -15.52
C SER A 74 18.51 19.32 -15.75
N HIS A 75 19.31 19.36 -14.68
CA HIS A 75 20.76 19.60 -14.74
C HIS A 75 21.61 18.32 -14.73
N ASP A 76 20.97 17.15 -14.70
CA ASP A 76 21.66 15.87 -14.70
C ASP A 76 22.08 15.49 -16.14
N GLU A 77 23.38 15.58 -16.41
CA GLU A 77 23.97 15.29 -17.72
C GLU A 77 23.79 13.82 -18.14
N GLU A 78 23.85 12.87 -17.20
CA GLU A 78 23.63 11.45 -17.51
C GLU A 78 22.17 11.20 -17.91
N LEU A 79 21.24 11.84 -17.22
CA LEU A 79 19.82 11.74 -17.55
C LEU A 79 19.52 12.36 -18.93
N GLN A 80 20.11 13.51 -19.25
CA GLN A 80 19.97 14.13 -20.57
C GLN A 80 20.55 13.26 -21.69
N GLN A 81 21.70 12.61 -21.47
CA GLN A 81 22.28 11.67 -22.42
C GLN A 81 21.38 10.44 -22.63
N LEU A 82 20.82 9.89 -21.55
CA LEU A 82 19.86 8.78 -21.63
C LEU A 82 18.58 9.18 -22.38
N MET A 83 18.07 10.38 -22.17
CA MET A 83 16.91 10.89 -22.91
C MET A 83 17.18 11.01 -24.41
N GLN A 84 18.39 11.43 -24.81
CA GLN A 84 18.79 11.49 -26.24
C GLN A 84 19.00 10.12 -26.88
N ILE A 85 19.34 9.10 -26.08
CA ILE A 85 19.50 7.72 -26.56
C ILE A 85 18.15 7.01 -26.70
N ILE A 86 17.17 7.36 -25.85
CA ILE A 86 15.89 6.66 -25.74
C ILE A 86 14.77 7.33 -26.56
N LEU A 87 14.85 8.65 -26.82
CA LEU A 87 13.97 9.32 -27.79
C LEU A 87 14.58 9.29 -29.20
N PRO A 88 13.90 8.71 -30.20
CA PRO A 88 14.35 8.72 -31.59
C PRO A 88 14.29 10.11 -32.24
#